data_AF-A0A8B9EE13-F1
#
_entry.id   AF-A0A8B9EE13-F1
#
_cell.length_a   1.000
_cell.length_b   1.000
_cell.length_c   1.000
_cell.angle_alpha   90.00
_cell.angle_beta   90.00
_cell.angle_gamma   90.00
#
_symmetry.space_group_name_H-M   'P 1'
#
loop_
_entity.id
_entity.type
_entity.pdbx_description
1 polymer ?
#
loop_
_entity_poly.entity_id
_entity_poly.type
_entity_poly.pdbx_seq_one_letter_code
_entity_poly.pdbx_strand_id
1 'polypeptide(L)'
;NASRGYSEQNDNSRSEHNTTIIGLCLLQVYDLNTVAKDIELPGAFILGAGAASSRILGVNAEFIPIVQAQSDKKPAVNGSYIAQINPADKGCLLEKYSSKYTDCEFGLLANLYASEGQPGKVIEVKANGRTGELNFVSCLRQILEKHYGEKPVGMGGTFVIQKGKAKIHIMPPEFSACPLNTDEDVNNWLKFFEMKAPLVCQPVIVSRDPGFDLRTEHTHCFSAHGEGGHYHNDTTPDSVQYCGYFLPAELLFRIDRPKETHMVGRD
;
A
#
# COMPACT_ATOMS: atom_id res chain seq x y z
N ASN A 1 21.62 47.89 8.51
CA ASN A 1 21.35 46.69 7.68
C ASN A 1 20.77 45.58 8.53
N ALA A 2 19.48 45.35 8.30
CA ALA A 2 18.55 44.33 8.74
C ALA A 2 19.00 43.23 9.74
N SER A 3 18.32 43.18 10.89
CA SER A 3 17.67 41.95 11.39
C SER A 3 16.51 42.35 12.33
N ARG A 4 15.28 42.31 11.79
CA ARG A 4 14.01 42.21 12.55
C ARG A 4 13.77 40.70 12.68
N GLY A 5 13.47 40.09 13.82
CA GLY A 5 12.55 40.52 14.86
C GLY A 5 11.40 39.52 14.83
N TYR A 6 11.48 38.46 15.66
CA TYR A 6 10.42 37.49 15.86
C TYR A 6 9.21 38.18 16.51
N SER A 7 8.01 37.91 16.01
CA SER A 7 6.76 38.30 16.66
C SER A 7 5.88 37.06 16.86
N GLU A 8 5.79 36.61 18.11
CA GLU A 8 4.65 35.84 18.61
C GLU A 8 3.49 36.81 18.87
N GLN A 9 2.30 36.46 18.42
CA GLN A 9 1.05 37.08 18.87
C GLN A 9 0.16 35.99 19.46
N ASN A 10 -0.03 36.07 20.77
CA ASN A 10 -1.17 35.48 21.48
C ASN A 10 -2.30 36.50 21.48
N ASP A 11 -3.52 36.07 21.17
CA ASP A 11 -4.70 36.69 21.78
C ASP A 11 -5.87 35.71 21.99
N ASN A 12 -6.31 35.72 23.24
CA ASN A 12 -7.58 35.42 23.90
C ASN A 12 -8.62 34.38 23.41
N SER A 13 -8.88 33.46 24.35
CA SER A 13 -10.17 33.05 24.93
C SER A 13 -11.41 32.85 24.03
N ARG A 14 -11.88 31.60 24.00
CA ARG A 14 -13.30 31.24 24.11
C ARG A 14 -13.45 29.78 24.55
N SER A 15 -14.21 29.57 25.61
CA SER A 15 -14.71 28.28 26.04
C SER A 15 -15.79 27.81 25.06
N GLU A 16 -15.49 26.78 24.28
CA GLU A 16 -16.51 26.01 23.57
C GLU A 16 -16.27 24.53 23.83
N HIS A 17 -17.35 23.82 24.13
CA HIS A 17 -17.38 22.38 24.28
C HIS A 17 -16.93 21.73 22.96
N ASN A 18 -15.65 21.41 22.85
CA ASN A 18 -15.10 20.65 21.73
C ASN A 18 -15.44 19.17 21.90
N THR A 19 -16.62 18.79 21.44
CA THR A 19 -16.83 17.45 20.90
C THR A 19 -16.11 17.40 19.56
N THR A 20 -14.81 17.07 19.58
CA THR A 20 -14.05 16.83 18.34
C THR A 20 -14.56 15.54 17.72
N ILE A 21 -15.50 15.66 16.78
CA ILE A 21 -15.73 14.60 15.80
C ILE A 21 -14.51 14.63 14.88
N ILE A 22 -13.62 13.66 15.05
CA ILE A 22 -12.47 13.45 14.16
C ILE A 22 -13.06 13.00 12.81
N GLY A 23 -13.35 13.97 11.95
CA GLY A 23 -13.60 13.70 10.55
C GLY A 23 -12.31 13.14 9.97
N LEU A 24 -12.28 11.85 9.65
CA LEU A 24 -11.33 11.28 8.69
C LEU A 24 -11.20 12.27 7.53
N CYS A 25 -9.98 12.63 7.14
CA CYS A 25 -9.75 13.41 5.94
C CYS A 25 -9.99 12.50 4.72
N LEU A 26 -11.27 12.16 4.48
CA LEU A 26 -11.77 11.29 3.40
C LEU A 26 -11.43 11.81 1.99
N LEU A 27 -10.67 12.90 1.90
CA LEU A 27 -10.32 13.65 0.71
C LEU A 27 -8.80 13.81 0.53
N GLN A 28 -7.97 13.14 1.34
CA GLN A 28 -6.53 13.13 1.09
C GLN A 28 -6.25 12.36 -0.21
N VAL A 29 -5.79 13.10 -1.20
CA VAL A 29 -5.52 12.63 -2.56
C VAL A 29 -4.09 13.01 -2.92
N TYR A 30 -3.40 12.08 -3.55
CA TYR A 30 -2.00 12.19 -3.94
C TYR A 30 -1.85 11.76 -5.41
N ASP A 31 -0.77 12.17 -6.07
CA ASP A 31 -0.47 11.80 -7.46
C ASP A 31 0.92 11.17 -7.55
N LEU A 32 1.04 10.00 -8.19
CA LEU A 32 2.29 9.26 -8.28
C LEU A 32 3.38 9.99 -9.10
N ASN A 33 3.04 10.88 -10.03
CA ASN A 33 4.03 11.71 -10.71
C ASN A 33 4.60 12.78 -9.78
N THR A 34 3.76 13.34 -8.90
CA THR A 34 4.22 14.27 -7.85
C THR A 34 5.09 13.53 -6.84
N VAL A 35 4.65 12.36 -6.36
CA VAL A 35 5.45 11.51 -5.48
C VAL A 35 6.82 11.19 -6.10
N ALA A 36 6.86 10.82 -7.38
CA ALA A 36 8.12 10.55 -8.08
C ALA A 36 9.09 11.74 -8.05
N LYS A 37 8.58 12.98 -8.14
CA LYS A 37 9.40 14.20 -8.01
C LYS A 37 9.85 14.43 -6.57
N ASP A 38 8.94 14.24 -5.61
CA ASP A 38 9.21 14.47 -4.19
C ASP A 38 10.26 13.50 -3.62
N ILE A 39 10.34 12.28 -4.17
CA ILE A 39 11.39 11.30 -3.83
C ILE A 39 12.66 11.45 -4.68
N GLU A 40 12.79 12.56 -5.41
CA GLU A 40 13.94 12.90 -6.25
C GLU A 40 14.21 11.87 -7.37
N LEU A 41 13.18 11.15 -7.83
CA LEU A 41 13.27 10.16 -8.91
C LEU A 41 12.18 10.40 -9.98
N PRO A 42 12.19 11.53 -10.71
CA PRO A 42 11.26 11.76 -11.81
C PRO A 42 11.43 10.67 -12.87
N GLY A 43 10.32 10.12 -13.37
CA GLY A 43 10.37 8.94 -14.23
C GLY A 43 10.57 7.62 -13.49
N ALA A 44 10.36 7.56 -12.17
CA ALA A 44 10.37 6.31 -11.43
C ALA A 44 9.38 5.30 -12.01
N PHE A 45 9.77 4.02 -12.02
CA PHE A 45 8.87 2.89 -12.07
C PHE A 45 8.46 2.50 -10.66
N ILE A 46 7.16 2.58 -10.38
CA ILE A 46 6.56 2.48 -9.05
C ILE A 46 5.65 1.25 -8.98
N LEU A 47 5.85 0.44 -7.93
CA LEU A 47 5.04 -0.69 -7.51
C LEU A 47 4.57 -0.49 -6.07
N GLY A 48 3.58 -1.26 -5.60
CA GLY A 48 3.25 -1.29 -4.17
C GLY A 48 1.79 -1.59 -3.84
N ALA A 49 1.28 -0.92 -2.82
CA ALA A 49 -0.07 -1.14 -2.29
C ALA A 49 -0.63 0.16 -1.71
N GLY A 50 -1.92 0.42 -1.87
CA GLY A 50 -2.57 1.60 -1.33
C GLY A 50 -4.07 1.62 -1.56
N ALA A 51 -4.73 2.70 -1.16
CA ALA A 51 -6.14 2.92 -1.48
C ALA A 51 -6.29 3.74 -2.76
N ALA A 52 -7.27 3.40 -3.59
CA ALA A 52 -7.56 4.18 -4.78
C ALA A 52 -8.23 5.51 -4.41
N SER A 53 -8.13 6.52 -5.27
CA SER A 53 -8.81 7.80 -5.07
C SER A 53 -10.33 7.62 -5.18
N SER A 54 -11.04 7.53 -4.06
CA SER A 54 -12.51 7.44 -4.03
C SER A 54 -13.18 8.69 -4.62
N ARG A 55 -12.47 9.82 -4.67
CA ARG A 55 -12.87 11.03 -5.41
C ARG A 55 -13.01 10.79 -6.90
N ILE A 56 -12.12 9.99 -7.50
CA ILE A 56 -12.16 9.65 -8.93
C ILE A 56 -13.10 8.47 -9.18
N LEU A 57 -13.02 7.44 -8.35
CA LEU A 57 -13.79 6.21 -8.53
C LEU A 57 -15.26 6.33 -8.14
N GLY A 58 -15.58 7.25 -7.23
CA GLY A 58 -16.89 7.36 -6.57
C GLY A 58 -17.13 6.30 -5.49
N VAL A 59 -16.20 5.36 -5.30
CA VAL A 59 -16.24 4.26 -4.32
C VAL A 59 -14.84 3.98 -3.81
N ASN A 60 -14.74 3.29 -2.68
CA ASN A 60 -13.47 2.74 -2.20
C ASN A 60 -12.99 1.59 -3.09
N ALA A 61 -11.68 1.44 -3.21
CA ALA A 61 -11.05 0.31 -3.87
C ALA A 61 -9.64 0.09 -3.35
N GLU A 62 -9.18 -1.15 -3.40
CA GLU A 62 -7.75 -1.45 -3.28
C GLU A 62 -7.03 -1.01 -4.56
N PHE A 63 -5.91 -0.31 -4.41
CA PHE A 63 -5.08 0.15 -5.52
C PHE A 63 -3.78 -0.65 -5.59
N ILE A 64 -3.45 -1.11 -6.80
CA ILE A 64 -2.27 -1.93 -7.07
C ILE A 64 -1.41 -1.19 -8.11
N PRO A 65 -0.55 -0.24 -7.67
CA PRO A 65 0.18 0.65 -8.57
C PRO A 65 1.17 -0.10 -9.46
N ILE A 66 1.11 0.16 -10.77
CA ILE A 66 2.14 -0.21 -11.74
C ILE A 66 2.32 1.00 -12.63
N VAL A 67 3.18 1.93 -12.21
CA VAL A 67 3.27 3.24 -12.87
C VAL A 67 4.69 3.52 -13.29
N GLN A 68 4.87 3.77 -14.58
CA GLN A 68 6.00 4.55 -15.07
C GLN A 68 5.61 6.02 -14.93
N ALA A 69 6.16 6.72 -13.94
CA ALA A 69 5.88 8.13 -13.73
C ALA A 69 6.40 8.97 -14.90
N GLN A 70 5.84 10.16 -15.03
CA GLN A 70 6.27 11.14 -16.03
C GLN A 70 7.72 11.58 -15.78
N SER A 71 8.45 11.75 -16.88
CA SER A 71 9.75 12.43 -16.91
C SER A 71 9.77 13.45 -18.04
N ASP A 72 10.82 14.24 -18.14
CA ASP A 72 11.02 15.17 -19.26
C ASP A 72 11.08 14.45 -20.62
N LYS A 73 11.45 13.17 -20.63
CA LYS A 73 11.65 12.37 -21.84
C LYS A 73 10.46 11.50 -22.23
N LYS A 74 9.58 11.17 -21.28
CA LYS A 74 8.50 10.18 -21.47
C LYS A 74 7.24 10.57 -20.69
N PRO A 75 6.06 10.46 -21.30
CA PRO A 75 4.80 10.62 -20.58
C PRO A 75 4.63 9.48 -19.55
N ALA A 76 3.77 9.72 -18.56
CA ALA A 76 3.40 8.68 -17.61
C ALA A 76 2.68 7.52 -18.31
N VAL A 77 2.91 6.30 -17.84
CA VAL A 77 2.15 5.10 -18.23
C VAL A 77 1.64 4.44 -16.97
N ASN A 78 0.32 4.45 -16.81
CA ASN A 78 -0.35 3.85 -15.68
C ASN A 78 -0.90 2.46 -16.06
N GLY A 79 -0.22 1.41 -15.64
CA GLY A 79 -0.64 0.01 -15.81
C GLY A 79 -1.30 -0.60 -14.57
N SER A 80 -1.69 0.25 -13.60
CA SER A 80 -2.20 -0.18 -12.30
C SER A 80 -3.53 -0.92 -12.40
N TYR A 81 -3.86 -1.66 -11.33
CA TYR A 81 -5.16 -2.29 -11.16
C TYR A 81 -5.90 -1.69 -9.96
N ILE A 82 -7.23 -1.80 -10.00
CA ILE A 82 -8.12 -1.52 -8.88
C ILE A 82 -8.96 -2.75 -8.59
N ALA A 83 -9.12 -3.11 -7.32
CA ALA A 83 -10.02 -4.16 -6.88
C ALA A 83 -11.16 -3.58 -6.05
N GLN A 84 -12.40 -3.87 -6.45
CA GLN A 84 -13.64 -3.40 -5.83
C GLN A 84 -14.54 -4.58 -5.49
N ILE A 85 -15.49 -4.37 -4.58
CA ILE A 85 -16.59 -5.31 -4.40
C ILE A 85 -17.60 -5.09 -5.53
N ASN A 86 -17.83 -6.11 -6.34
CA ASN A 86 -18.82 -6.07 -7.41
C ASN A 86 -20.22 -5.86 -6.82
N PRO A 87 -20.97 -4.81 -7.20
CA PRO A 87 -22.31 -4.57 -6.66
C PRO A 87 -23.30 -5.69 -7.00
N ALA A 88 -23.10 -6.39 -8.12
CA ALA A 88 -24.03 -7.40 -8.64
C ALA A 88 -23.97 -8.73 -7.88
N ASP A 89 -22.78 -9.26 -7.62
CA ASP A 89 -22.59 -10.59 -7.02
C ASP A 89 -21.80 -10.57 -5.69
N LYS A 90 -21.36 -9.39 -5.24
CA LYS A 90 -20.53 -9.18 -4.04
C LYS A 90 -19.16 -9.88 -4.11
N GLY A 91 -18.74 -10.30 -5.30
CA GLY A 91 -17.42 -10.84 -5.59
C GLY A 91 -16.36 -9.75 -5.80
N CYS A 92 -15.17 -10.16 -6.25
CA CYS A 92 -14.09 -9.25 -6.65
C CYS A 92 -14.32 -8.75 -8.08
N LEU A 93 -14.32 -7.43 -8.26
CA LEU A 93 -14.23 -6.75 -9.54
C LEU A 93 -12.82 -6.15 -9.66
N LEU A 94 -11.94 -6.83 -10.40
CA LEU A 94 -10.60 -6.34 -10.71
C LEU A 94 -10.56 -5.72 -12.09
N GLU A 95 -10.12 -4.46 -12.18
CA GLU A 95 -10.06 -3.72 -13.44
C GLU A 95 -8.71 -3.04 -13.62
N LYS A 96 -8.28 -2.87 -14.88
CA LYS A 96 -7.14 -1.99 -15.19
C LYS A 96 -7.55 -0.54 -15.00
N TYR A 97 -6.78 0.21 -14.22
CA TYR A 97 -7.05 1.62 -13.97
C TYR A 97 -7.16 2.42 -15.28
N SER A 98 -6.23 2.19 -16.20
CA SER A 98 -6.16 2.86 -17.51
C SER A 98 -7.32 2.56 -18.46
N SER A 99 -8.19 1.61 -18.12
CA SER A 99 -9.40 1.35 -18.93
C SER A 99 -10.48 2.41 -18.72
N LYS A 100 -10.41 3.15 -17.61
CA LYS A 100 -11.41 4.16 -17.20
C LYS A 100 -10.81 5.53 -16.94
N TYR A 101 -9.57 5.59 -16.49
CA TYR A 101 -8.93 6.81 -15.99
C TYR A 101 -7.56 7.02 -16.63
N THR A 102 -7.09 8.26 -16.68
CA THR A 102 -5.83 8.64 -17.35
C THR A 102 -4.81 9.31 -16.43
N ASP A 103 -5.22 9.68 -15.21
CA ASP A 103 -4.37 10.25 -14.17
C ASP A 103 -3.52 9.18 -13.45
N CYS A 104 -2.82 9.60 -12.40
CA CYS A 104 -2.04 8.74 -11.52
C CYS A 104 -2.37 9.00 -10.04
N GLU A 105 -3.63 9.36 -9.74
CA GLU A 105 -4.06 9.66 -8.38
C GLU A 105 -4.28 8.39 -7.54
N PHE A 106 -4.01 8.50 -6.25
CA PHE A 106 -4.41 7.54 -5.23
C PHE A 106 -4.94 8.30 -3.99
N GLY A 107 -5.64 7.59 -3.10
CA GLY A 107 -6.28 8.17 -1.94
C GLY A 107 -5.68 7.66 -0.63
N LEU A 108 -5.76 8.48 0.42
CA LEU A 108 -5.46 8.16 1.83
C LEU A 108 -4.03 7.70 2.15
N LEU A 109 -3.59 6.58 1.60
CA LEU A 109 -2.30 5.97 1.88
C LEU A 109 -1.78 5.17 0.70
N ALA A 110 -0.45 5.11 0.59
CA ALA A 110 0.25 4.12 -0.21
C ALA A 110 1.59 3.76 0.42
N ASN A 111 1.96 2.49 0.30
CA ASN A 111 3.31 1.99 0.54
C ASN A 111 3.88 1.62 -0.83
N LEU A 112 4.96 2.29 -1.23
CA LEU A 112 5.47 2.27 -2.59
C LEU A 112 6.94 1.82 -2.61
N TYR A 113 7.28 1.05 -3.63
CA TYR A 113 8.66 0.76 -4.02
C TYR A 113 8.93 1.40 -5.38
N ALA A 114 9.95 2.26 -5.44
CA ALA A 114 10.31 3.02 -6.63
C ALA A 114 11.71 2.64 -7.12
N SER A 115 11.89 2.61 -8.43
CA SER A 115 13.18 2.33 -9.07
C SER A 115 13.25 2.97 -10.46
N GLU A 116 14.39 2.87 -11.15
CA GLU A 116 14.51 3.29 -12.56
C GLU A 116 13.87 2.29 -13.55
N GLY A 117 13.36 1.14 -13.07
CA GLY A 117 12.74 0.11 -13.91
C GLY A 117 13.69 -0.58 -14.89
N GLN A 118 14.99 -0.57 -14.63
CA GLN A 118 16.00 -1.13 -15.53
C GLN A 118 16.26 -2.63 -15.29
N PRO A 119 16.72 -3.38 -16.31
CA PRO A 119 17.27 -4.71 -16.11
C PRO A 119 18.49 -4.69 -15.18
N GLY A 120 18.66 -5.74 -14.37
CA GLY A 120 19.78 -5.82 -13.44
C GLY A 120 19.78 -7.09 -12.60
N LYS A 121 20.73 -7.17 -11.67
CA LYS A 121 20.75 -8.24 -10.66
C LYS A 121 19.63 -7.99 -9.65
N VAL A 122 18.92 -9.04 -9.29
CA VAL A 122 17.86 -9.04 -8.28
C VAL A 122 18.00 -10.28 -7.40
N ILE A 123 17.36 -10.26 -6.23
CA ILE A 123 17.27 -11.43 -5.37
C ILE A 123 16.05 -12.24 -5.80
N GLU A 124 16.29 -13.42 -6.39
CA GLU A 124 15.22 -14.39 -6.65
C GLU A 124 14.94 -15.23 -5.40
N VAL A 125 13.70 -15.28 -4.95
CA VAL A 125 13.24 -16.10 -3.84
C VAL A 125 12.21 -17.09 -4.35
N LYS A 126 12.50 -18.39 -4.22
CA LYS A 126 11.56 -19.49 -4.49
C LYS A 126 11.25 -20.21 -3.20
N ALA A 127 9.97 -20.32 -2.87
CA ALA A 127 9.51 -21.04 -1.68
C ALA A 127 8.31 -21.93 -2.04
N ASN A 128 8.28 -23.16 -1.54
CA ASN A 128 7.20 -24.10 -1.76
C ASN A 128 6.91 -24.87 -0.47
N GLY A 129 5.62 -25.02 -0.15
CA GLY A 129 5.16 -25.67 1.07
C GLY A 129 5.49 -24.83 2.29
N ARG A 130 4.50 -24.12 2.83
CA ARG A 130 4.67 -23.38 4.08
C ARG A 130 4.60 -24.36 5.25
N THR A 131 5.69 -24.48 6.00
CA THR A 131 5.82 -25.41 7.14
C THR A 131 5.79 -24.72 8.51
N GLY A 132 5.44 -23.43 8.56
CA GLY A 132 5.36 -22.65 9.79
C GLY A 132 4.26 -21.61 9.74
N GLU A 133 4.11 -20.85 10.82
CA GLU A 133 2.98 -19.93 11.00
C GLU A 133 3.07 -18.67 10.14
N LEU A 134 4.29 -18.21 9.81
CA LEU A 134 4.49 -16.94 9.11
C LEU A 134 4.09 -17.03 7.64
N ASN A 135 3.34 -16.03 7.18
CA ASN A 135 3.11 -15.84 5.75
C ASN A 135 4.45 -15.49 5.03
N PHE A 136 4.45 -15.58 3.71
CA PHE A 136 5.65 -15.35 2.88
C PHE A 136 6.33 -14.00 3.14
N VAL A 137 5.57 -12.91 3.24
CA VAL A 137 6.07 -11.54 3.41
C VAL A 137 6.60 -11.33 4.83
N SER A 138 5.89 -11.81 5.86
CA SER A 138 6.34 -11.73 7.24
C SER A 138 7.61 -12.55 7.47
N CYS A 139 7.77 -13.69 6.79
CA CYS A 139 9.02 -14.47 6.82
C CYS A 139 10.22 -13.63 6.32
N LEU A 140 10.04 -12.94 5.18
CA LEU A 140 11.07 -12.04 4.63
C LEU A 140 11.36 -10.86 5.56
N ARG A 141 10.33 -10.20 6.11
CA ARG A 141 10.53 -9.08 7.04
C ARG A 141 11.28 -9.51 8.30
N GLN A 142 10.80 -10.57 8.95
CA GLN A 142 11.33 -10.99 10.25
C GLN A 142 12.75 -11.53 10.14
N ILE A 143 13.14 -12.19 9.04
CA ILE A 143 14.52 -12.63 8.87
C ILE A 143 15.48 -11.45 8.67
N LEU A 144 15.07 -10.41 7.93
CA LEU A 144 15.85 -9.18 7.78
C LEU A 144 16.00 -8.47 9.12
N GLU A 145 14.92 -8.33 9.89
CA GLU A 145 14.97 -7.71 11.23
C GLU A 145 15.92 -8.48 12.16
N LYS A 146 15.76 -9.81 12.22
CA LYS A 146 16.60 -10.66 13.07
C LYS A 146 18.08 -10.57 12.71
N HIS A 147 18.41 -10.46 11.41
CA HIS A 147 19.80 -10.42 10.96
C HIS A 147 20.45 -9.04 11.14
N TYR A 148 19.74 -7.96 10.80
CA TYR A 148 20.30 -6.61 10.77
C TYR A 148 20.03 -5.79 12.05
N GLY A 149 19.13 -6.25 12.93
CA GLY A 149 18.83 -5.63 14.22
C GLY A 149 18.37 -4.18 14.10
N GLU A 150 19.10 -3.27 14.74
CA GLU A 150 18.79 -1.83 14.76
C GLU A 150 19.02 -1.12 13.41
N LYS A 151 19.55 -1.79 12.39
CA LYS A 151 19.73 -1.23 11.06
C LYS A 151 18.50 -1.57 10.20
N PRO A 152 17.56 -0.63 9.97
CA PRO A 152 16.36 -0.91 9.20
C PRO A 152 16.72 -1.24 7.75
N VAL A 153 16.01 -2.22 7.19
CA VAL A 153 16.14 -2.64 5.79
C VAL A 153 14.78 -2.52 5.13
N GLY A 154 14.66 -1.59 4.18
CA GLY A 154 13.54 -1.53 3.26
C GLY A 154 13.75 -2.51 2.10
N MET A 155 12.70 -3.17 1.65
CA MET A 155 12.72 -4.10 0.51
C MET A 155 11.40 -4.01 -0.25
N GLY A 156 11.46 -4.12 -1.57
CA GLY A 156 10.28 -4.21 -2.42
C GLY A 156 10.58 -5.01 -3.68
N GLY A 157 9.60 -5.06 -4.58
CA GLY A 157 9.67 -5.82 -5.81
C GLY A 157 8.32 -6.46 -6.14
N THR A 158 8.34 -7.69 -6.64
CA THR A 158 7.12 -8.43 -6.96
C THR A 158 7.32 -9.92 -6.74
N PHE A 159 6.25 -10.62 -6.40
CA PHE A 159 6.23 -12.08 -6.41
C PHE A 159 4.93 -12.62 -7.00
N VAL A 160 4.99 -13.86 -7.46
CA VAL A 160 3.83 -14.61 -7.94
C VAL A 160 3.54 -15.73 -6.96
N ILE A 161 2.29 -15.81 -6.49
CA ILE A 161 1.74 -17.03 -5.92
C ILE A 161 1.44 -17.93 -7.11
N GLN A 162 2.32 -18.88 -7.43
CA GLN A 162 2.23 -19.75 -8.61
C GLN A 162 1.21 -20.86 -8.44
N LYS A 163 1.05 -21.37 -7.21
CA LYS A 163 0.06 -22.39 -6.82
C LYS A 163 -0.49 -22.09 -5.43
N GLY A 164 -1.68 -22.60 -5.17
CA GLY A 164 -2.37 -22.45 -3.89
C GLY A 164 -3.44 -21.35 -3.93
N LYS A 165 -3.86 -20.94 -2.74
CA LYS A 165 -4.85 -19.87 -2.52
C LYS A 165 -4.37 -18.92 -1.42
N ALA A 166 -4.94 -17.72 -1.39
CA ALA A 166 -4.66 -16.69 -0.41
C ALA A 166 -5.93 -16.06 0.15
N LYS A 167 -5.88 -15.72 1.44
CA LYS A 167 -6.83 -14.82 2.08
C LYS A 167 -6.52 -13.41 1.63
N ILE A 168 -7.48 -12.75 0.98
CA ILE A 168 -7.37 -11.40 0.44
C ILE A 168 -8.59 -10.59 0.88
N HIS A 169 -8.43 -9.32 1.22
CA HIS A 169 -9.57 -8.43 1.45
C HIS A 169 -9.71 -7.34 0.38
N ILE A 170 -10.93 -6.80 0.31
CA ILE A 170 -11.27 -5.59 -0.41
C ILE A 170 -12.14 -4.73 0.52
N MET A 171 -11.84 -3.44 0.61
CA MET A 171 -12.67 -2.47 1.31
C MET A 171 -14.10 -2.39 0.73
N PRO A 172 -15.14 -2.29 1.58
CA PRO A 172 -16.50 -1.95 1.15
C PRO A 172 -16.56 -0.64 0.36
N PRO A 173 -17.52 -0.51 -0.60
CA PRO A 173 -17.58 0.63 -1.51
C PRO A 173 -17.78 1.97 -0.79
N GLU A 174 -18.46 1.98 0.36
CA GLU A 174 -18.60 3.14 1.24
C GLU A 174 -17.72 3.04 2.48
N PHE A 175 -17.19 4.17 2.94
CA PHE A 175 -16.55 4.26 4.25
C PHE A 175 -17.54 3.96 5.38
N SER A 176 -17.03 3.46 6.51
CA SER A 176 -17.86 3.22 7.69
C SER A 176 -18.55 4.51 8.15
N ALA A 177 -19.84 4.41 8.49
CA ALA A 177 -20.62 5.51 9.04
C ALA A 177 -20.25 5.84 10.50
N CYS A 178 -19.55 4.92 11.19
CA CYS A 178 -19.05 5.10 12.55
C CYS A 178 -17.54 4.82 12.63
N PRO A 179 -16.84 5.41 13.62
CA PRO A 179 -15.42 5.13 13.83
C PRO A 179 -15.16 3.63 14.05
N LEU A 180 -14.15 3.10 13.38
CA LEU A 180 -13.64 1.73 13.58
C LEU A 180 -12.45 1.83 14.54
N ASN A 181 -12.65 1.50 15.82
CA ASN A 181 -11.69 1.82 16.89
C ASN A 181 -10.78 0.65 17.25
N THR A 182 -11.07 -0.54 16.75
CA THR A 182 -10.32 -1.77 17.03
C THR A 182 -10.04 -2.54 15.75
N ASP A 183 -9.05 -3.42 15.78
CA ASP A 183 -8.77 -4.31 14.64
C ASP A 183 -9.96 -5.23 14.35
N GLU A 184 -10.73 -5.60 15.38
CA GLU A 184 -11.97 -6.35 15.21
C GLU A 184 -13.03 -5.52 14.46
N ASP A 185 -13.21 -4.24 14.78
CA ASP A 185 -14.13 -3.35 14.04
C ASP A 185 -13.72 -3.25 12.57
N VAL A 186 -12.42 -3.06 12.31
CA VAL A 186 -11.87 -2.98 10.95
C VAL A 186 -12.11 -4.29 10.20
N ASN A 187 -11.77 -5.43 10.82
CA ASN A 187 -11.95 -6.75 10.21
C ASN A 187 -13.43 -7.09 9.96
N ASN A 188 -14.35 -6.63 10.82
CA ASN A 188 -15.79 -6.83 10.61
C ASN A 188 -16.33 -5.95 9.47
N TRP A 189 -15.72 -4.80 9.22
CA TRP A 189 -16.07 -3.92 8.09
C TRP A 189 -15.49 -4.45 6.77
N LEU A 190 -14.23 -4.91 6.76
CA LEU A 190 -13.56 -5.41 5.56
C LEU A 190 -14.24 -6.66 4.96
N LYS A 191 -14.22 -6.79 3.64
CA LYS A 191 -14.70 -8.00 2.96
C LYS A 191 -13.54 -8.92 2.61
N PHE A 192 -13.50 -10.09 3.25
CA PHE A 192 -12.51 -11.13 2.99
C PHE A 192 -12.95 -12.15 1.94
N PHE A 193 -11.98 -12.62 1.17
CA PHE A 193 -12.10 -13.59 0.09
C PHE A 193 -10.98 -14.64 0.20
N GLU A 194 -11.26 -15.83 -0.32
CA GLU A 194 -10.22 -16.80 -0.64
C GLU A 194 -9.99 -16.80 -2.16
N MET A 195 -8.84 -16.31 -2.60
CA MET A 195 -8.48 -16.12 -4.01
C MET A 195 -7.42 -17.14 -4.44
N LYS A 196 -7.44 -17.59 -5.68
CA LYS A 196 -6.59 -18.66 -6.22
C LYS A 196 -5.41 -18.11 -7.03
N ALA A 197 -4.31 -18.85 -6.98
CA ALA A 197 -3.20 -18.67 -7.90
C ALA A 197 -3.63 -18.86 -9.38
N PRO A 198 -2.94 -18.23 -10.34
CA PRO A 198 -1.80 -17.34 -10.15
C PRO A 198 -2.21 -15.92 -9.69
N LEU A 199 -1.51 -15.38 -8.69
CA LEU A 199 -1.66 -13.99 -8.22
C LEU A 199 -0.31 -13.28 -8.32
N VAL A 200 -0.25 -12.12 -8.96
CA VAL A 200 0.92 -11.25 -9.01
C VAL A 200 0.79 -10.23 -7.88
N CYS A 201 1.77 -10.20 -6.99
CA CYS A 201 1.73 -9.45 -5.74
C CYS A 201 2.89 -8.45 -5.67
N GLN A 202 2.63 -7.32 -5.00
CA GLN A 202 3.54 -6.19 -4.90
C GLN A 202 3.75 -5.84 -3.42
N PRO A 203 4.72 -6.48 -2.76
CA PRO A 203 5.01 -6.18 -1.36
C PRO A 203 5.91 -4.95 -1.24
N VAL A 204 5.67 -4.19 -0.18
CA VAL A 204 6.59 -3.21 0.37
C VAL A 204 6.85 -3.60 1.82
N ILE A 205 8.12 -3.78 2.16
CA ILE A 205 8.57 -4.34 3.43
C ILE A 205 9.57 -3.38 4.05
N VAL A 206 9.43 -3.13 5.34
CA VAL A 206 10.49 -2.52 6.15
C VAL A 206 10.70 -3.41 7.36
N SER A 207 11.95 -3.87 7.57
CA SER A 207 12.27 -4.82 8.64
C SER A 207 11.81 -4.32 10.01
N ARG A 208 12.00 -3.02 10.26
CA ARG A 208 11.61 -2.30 11.47
C ARG A 208 11.35 -0.83 11.15
N ASP A 209 10.37 -0.23 11.83
CA ASP A 209 10.14 1.20 11.77
C ASP A 209 11.20 1.97 12.60
N PRO A 210 12.01 2.87 12.01
CA PRO A 210 12.97 3.68 12.73
C PRO A 210 12.36 4.97 13.36
N GLY A 211 11.03 5.06 13.45
CA GLY A 211 10.31 6.16 14.11
C GLY A 211 9.48 7.04 13.19
N PHE A 212 9.16 6.58 11.97
CA PHE A 212 8.41 7.31 10.95
C PHE A 212 6.93 6.96 10.89
N ASP A 213 6.45 6.12 11.81
CA ASP A 213 5.09 5.61 11.80
C ASP A 213 4.77 4.88 10.49
N LEU A 214 5.56 3.83 10.26
CA LEU A 214 5.53 3.03 9.04
C LEU A 214 4.56 1.86 9.17
N ARG A 215 3.96 1.52 8.03
CA ARG A 215 3.40 0.19 7.81
C ARG A 215 4.55 -0.72 7.36
N THR A 216 4.91 -1.70 8.18
CA THR A 216 6.10 -2.54 7.99
C THR A 216 5.92 -3.63 6.96
N GLU A 217 4.66 -4.03 6.69
CA GLU A 217 4.28 -4.98 5.65
C GLU A 217 3.03 -4.43 4.96
N HIS A 218 3.06 -4.33 3.63
CA HIS A 218 1.86 -4.03 2.86
C HIS A 218 1.98 -4.68 1.48
N THR A 219 1.02 -5.54 1.13
CA THR A 219 1.05 -6.29 -0.13
C THR A 219 -0.32 -6.29 -0.76
N HIS A 220 -0.42 -5.76 -1.97
CA HIS A 220 -1.59 -5.94 -2.82
C HIS A 220 -1.28 -6.89 -3.97
N CYS A 221 -2.30 -7.60 -4.45
CA CYS A 221 -2.20 -8.56 -5.54
C CYS A 221 -3.23 -8.29 -6.64
N PHE A 222 -2.93 -8.76 -7.84
CA PHE A 222 -3.82 -8.75 -9.02
C PHE A 222 -3.60 -10.03 -9.85
N SER A 223 -4.48 -10.29 -10.81
CA SER A 223 -4.38 -11.45 -11.69
C SER A 223 -4.99 -11.23 -13.06
N ALA A 224 -4.71 -12.15 -13.98
CA ALA A 224 -5.36 -12.19 -15.29
C ALA A 224 -6.78 -12.81 -15.25
N HIS A 225 -7.20 -13.37 -14.12
CA HIS A 225 -8.49 -14.08 -13.97
C HIS A 225 -9.49 -13.32 -13.10
N GLY A 226 -9.24 -12.04 -12.82
CA GLY A 226 -10.20 -11.13 -12.20
C GLY A 226 -10.15 -11.06 -10.66
N GLU A 227 -9.16 -11.69 -10.03
CA GLU A 227 -8.97 -11.69 -8.58
C GLU A 227 -7.79 -10.79 -8.16
N GLY A 228 -7.98 -9.99 -7.10
CA GLY A 228 -6.97 -9.12 -6.52
C GLY A 228 -7.47 -8.37 -5.29
N GLY A 229 -6.59 -7.59 -4.66
CA GLY A 229 -6.88 -6.88 -3.41
C GLY A 229 -5.71 -6.97 -2.42
N HIS A 230 -6.00 -6.78 -1.13
CA HIS A 230 -5.01 -6.78 -0.06
C HIS A 230 -4.70 -8.18 0.47
N TYR A 231 -3.44 -8.63 0.39
CA TYR A 231 -3.00 -9.96 0.80
C TYR A 231 -2.78 -10.09 2.31
N HIS A 232 -3.30 -11.16 2.91
CA HIS A 232 -3.08 -11.53 4.32
C HIS A 232 -2.08 -12.69 4.45
N ASN A 233 -2.45 -13.85 3.91
CA ASN A 233 -1.67 -15.09 3.98
C ASN A 233 -2.18 -16.12 2.98
N ASP A 234 -1.39 -17.14 2.67
CA ASP A 234 -1.93 -18.32 1.98
C ASP A 234 -2.87 -19.14 2.87
N THR A 235 -3.84 -19.80 2.25
CA THR A 235 -4.79 -20.71 2.92
C THR A 235 -4.58 -22.17 2.53
N THR A 236 -3.58 -22.47 1.71
CA THR A 236 -3.22 -23.82 1.26
C THR A 236 -1.73 -24.11 1.50
N PRO A 237 -1.26 -24.09 2.77
CA PRO A 237 0.14 -24.10 3.13
C PRO A 237 0.95 -25.23 2.49
N ASP A 238 0.43 -26.46 2.49
CA ASP A 238 1.16 -27.64 2.01
C ASP A 238 1.48 -27.59 0.51
N SER A 239 0.71 -26.82 -0.26
CA SER A 239 0.78 -26.80 -1.73
C SER A 239 1.20 -25.46 -2.32
N VAL A 240 1.30 -24.41 -1.49
CA VAL A 240 1.58 -23.05 -1.97
C VAL A 240 2.96 -22.98 -2.62
N GLN A 241 3.07 -22.19 -3.69
CA GLN A 241 4.32 -21.93 -4.41
C GLN A 241 4.48 -20.44 -4.62
N TYR A 242 5.62 -19.90 -4.22
CA TYR A 242 6.00 -18.50 -4.38
C TYR A 242 7.25 -18.40 -5.25
N CYS A 243 7.26 -17.43 -6.15
CA CYS A 243 8.45 -17.00 -6.86
C CYS A 243 8.50 -15.47 -6.88
N GLY A 244 9.50 -14.87 -6.23
CA GLY A 244 9.63 -13.42 -6.08
C GLY A 244 10.98 -12.89 -6.53
N TYR A 245 10.97 -11.63 -6.94
CA TYR A 245 12.16 -10.85 -7.29
C TYR A 245 12.17 -9.57 -6.47
N PHE A 246 13.22 -9.40 -5.68
CA PHE A 246 13.33 -8.33 -4.70
C PHE A 246 14.64 -7.59 -4.78
N LEU A 247 14.60 -6.34 -4.30
CA LEU A 247 15.78 -5.50 -4.09
C LEU A 247 15.61 -4.71 -2.78
N PRO A 248 16.71 -4.48 -2.03
CA PRO A 248 16.69 -3.54 -0.93
C PRO A 248 16.50 -2.11 -1.46
N ALA A 249 15.83 -1.27 -0.66
CA ALA A 249 15.72 0.16 -0.92
C ALA A 249 16.95 0.89 -0.34
N GLU A 250 17.48 1.85 -1.09
CA GLU A 250 18.58 2.72 -0.63
C GLU A 250 18.07 3.84 0.28
N LEU A 251 16.89 4.38 -0.03
CA LEU A 251 16.28 5.52 0.64
C LEU A 251 14.85 5.19 1.09
N LEU A 252 14.41 5.86 2.14
CA LEU A 252 13.04 5.85 2.63
C LEU A 252 12.54 7.29 2.69
N PHE A 253 11.45 7.57 1.99
CA PHE A 253 10.76 8.86 2.02
C PHE A 253 9.44 8.71 2.78
N ARG A 254 9.21 9.58 3.77
CA ARG A 254 7.92 9.66 4.48
C ARG A 254 7.21 10.95 4.09
N ILE A 255 6.25 10.82 3.19
CA ILE A 255 5.43 11.93 2.71
C ILE A 255 4.17 12.01 3.58
N ASP A 256 3.78 13.24 3.95
CA ASP A 256 2.53 13.58 4.64
C ASP A 256 2.19 12.63 5.82
N ARG A 257 3.10 12.55 6.80
CA ARG A 257 2.90 11.74 8.00
C ARG A 257 1.68 12.26 8.79
N PRO A 258 0.72 11.39 9.17
CA PRO A 258 -0.38 11.78 10.06
C PRO A 258 0.14 12.39 11.36
N LYS A 259 -0.45 13.52 11.77
CA LYS A 259 -0.13 14.17 13.04
C LYS A 259 -0.68 13.40 14.24
N GLU A 260 -1.83 12.75 14.03
CA GLU A 260 -2.48 11.84 14.97
C GLU A 260 -2.37 10.43 14.40
N THR A 261 -1.98 9.46 15.23
CA THR A 261 -1.75 8.07 14.79
C THR A 261 -2.22 7.07 15.83
N HIS A 262 -2.44 5.84 15.38
CA HIS A 262 -2.84 4.67 16.17
C HIS A 262 -2.31 3.39 15.52
N MET A 263 -2.36 2.28 16.25
CA MET A 263 -1.90 0.98 15.74
C MET A 263 -3.00 0.14 15.07
N VAL A 264 -4.25 0.60 15.11
CA VAL A 264 -5.42 -0.10 14.55
C VAL A 264 -5.39 -0.16 13.02
N GLY A 265 -5.80 -1.29 12.43
CA GLY A 265 -6.04 -1.46 10.99
C GLY A 265 -4.77 -1.60 10.15
N ARG A 266 -3.69 -2.15 10.73
CA ARG A 266 -2.40 -2.32 10.04
C ARG A 266 -2.12 -3.73 9.53
N ASP A 267 -3.10 -4.63 9.59
CA ASP A 267 -3.03 -6.02 9.12
C ASP A 267 -3.33 -6.18 7.63
#